data_AF-A0A432GBQ3-F1
#
_entry.id   AF-A0A432GBQ3-F1
#
_cell.length_a   1.000
_cell.length_b   1.000
_cell.length_c   1.000
_cell.angle_alpha   90.00
_cell.angle_beta   90.00
_cell.angle_gamma   90.00
#
_symmetry.space_group_name_H-M   'P 1'
#
loop_
_entity.id
_entity.type
_entity.pdbx_description
1 polymer ?
#
loop_
_entity_poly.entity_id
_entity_poly.type
_entity_poly.pdbx_seq_one_letter_code
_entity_poly.pdbx_strand_id
1 'polypeptide(L)' 'GEPETMLEVHKDLHKIALENADREWKMDSVERHSFYEQSRKTYAVIATAERRPYGCFMITKGVIAPDGKVM' A
#
# COMPACT_ATOMS: atom_id res chain seq x y z
N GLY A 1 -8.85 6.90 -17.11
CA GLY A 1 -8.61 7.10 -15.66
C GLY A 1 -7.56 8.18 -15.50
N GLU A 2 -7.25 8.55 -14.26
CA GLU A 2 -6.21 9.53 -13.93
C GLU A 2 -5.18 8.84 -13.02
N PRO A 3 -4.26 8.03 -13.59
CA PRO A 3 -3.36 7.19 -12.80
C PRO A 3 -2.42 7.98 -11.88
N GLU A 4 -2.10 9.23 -12.25
CA GLU A 4 -1.26 10.13 -11.48
C GLU A 4 -2.02 10.85 -10.34
N THR A 5 -3.35 10.73 -10.28
CA THR A 5 -4.16 11.43 -9.28
C THR A 5 -3.99 10.80 -7.90
N MET A 6 -3.43 11.59 -6.97
CA MET A 6 -3.22 11.21 -5.58
C MET A 6 -4.28 11.83 -4.67
N LEU A 7 -5.17 11.00 -4.13
CA LEU A 7 -6.21 11.39 -3.17
C LEU A 7 -5.65 11.49 -1.75
N GLU A 8 -6.38 12.19 -0.86
CA GLU A 8 -5.96 12.35 0.55
C GLU A 8 -5.74 11.01 1.27
N VAL A 9 -6.56 10.00 1.00
CA VAL A 9 -6.37 8.66 1.59
C VAL A 9 -5.05 8.01 1.16
N HIS A 10 -4.57 8.27 -0.06
CA HIS A 10 -3.28 7.79 -0.54
C HIS A 10 -2.14 8.53 0.16
N LYS A 11 -2.25 9.86 0.31
CA LYS A 11 -1.25 10.69 0.99
C LYS A 11 -1.10 10.29 2.45
N ASP A 12 -2.21 10.04 3.15
CA ASP A 12 -2.20 9.60 4.54
C ASP A 12 -1.45 8.28 4.73
N LEU A 13 -1.74 7.27 3.90
CA LEU A 13 -1.03 5.99 3.96
C LEU A 13 0.45 6.18 3.65
N HIS A 14 0.79 6.92 2.60
CA HIS A 14 2.18 7.13 2.18
C HIS A 14 2.98 7.86 3.25
N LYS A 15 2.39 8.88 3.89
CA LYS A 15 2.97 9.59 5.02
C LYS A 15 3.28 8.64 6.18
N ILE A 16 2.31 7.82 6.60
CA ILE A 16 2.51 6.83 7.67
C ILE A 16 3.63 5.86 7.30
N ALA A 17 3.68 5.39 6.04
CA ALA A 17 4.72 4.49 5.58
C ALA A 17 6.12 5.14 5.67
N LEU A 18 6.26 6.40 5.25
CA LEU A 18 7.54 7.13 5.32
C LEU A 18 7.97 7.41 6.77
N GLU A 19 7.04 7.72 7.67
CA GLU A 19 7.34 7.96 9.09
C GLU A 19 7.78 6.70 9.84
N ASN A 20 7.41 5.51 9.36
CA ASN A 20 7.63 4.23 10.06
C ASN A 20 8.56 3.27 9.32
N ALA A 21 9.07 3.65 8.15
CA ALA A 21 10.00 2.82 7.40
C ALA A 21 11.42 3.38 7.45
N ASP A 22 12.40 2.50 7.67
CA ASP A 22 13.83 2.83 7.57
C ASP A 22 14.32 2.99 6.12
N ARG A 23 13.38 3.12 5.16
CA ARG A 23 13.66 3.27 3.73
C ARG A 23 12.57 4.09 3.05
N GLU A 24 12.91 4.67 1.91
CA GLU A 24 11.92 5.29 1.04
C GLU A 24 10.97 4.23 0.47
N TRP A 25 9.67 4.38 0.75
CA TRP A 25 8.62 3.54 0.19
C TRP A 25 8.00 4.20 -1.03
N LYS A 26 7.99 3.45 -2.13
CA LYS A 26 7.30 3.84 -3.36
C LYS A 26 5.88 3.31 -3.35
N MET A 27 4.95 4.15 -3.76
CA MET A 27 3.55 3.79 -4.00
C MET A 27 3.26 4.02 -5.48
N ASP A 28 2.61 3.04 -6.10
CA ASP A 28 2.26 3.08 -7.51
C ASP A 28 0.75 2.84 -7.68
N SER A 29 0.21 3.27 -8.80
CA SER A 29 -1.18 3.06 -9.16
C SER A 29 -1.36 1.66 -9.78
N VAL A 30 -2.52 1.07 -9.55
CA VAL A 30 -2.92 -0.19 -10.20
C VAL A 30 -4.34 -0.06 -10.70
N GLU A 31 -4.58 -0.56 -11.91
CA GLU A 31 -5.90 -0.57 -12.52
C GLU A 31 -6.87 -1.43 -11.68
N ARG A 32 -8.14 -1.04 -11.64
CA ARG A 32 -9.17 -1.60 -10.75
C ARG A 32 -9.37 -3.11 -10.91
N HIS A 33 -9.49 -3.63 -12.14
CA HIS A 33 -9.65 -5.05 -12.37
C HIS A 33 -8.38 -5.81 -12.02
N SER A 34 -7.21 -5.25 -12.36
CA SER A 34 -5.90 -5.79 -11.97
C SER A 34 -5.75 -5.86 -10.44
N PHE A 35 -6.24 -4.86 -9.70
CA PHE A 35 -6.28 -4.86 -8.24
C PHE A 35 -7.10 -6.05 -7.71
N TYR A 36 -8.29 -6.30 -8.29
CA TYR A 36 -9.11 -7.43 -7.87
C TYR A 36 -8.49 -8.79 -8.18
N GLU A 37 -7.82 -8.93 -9.31
CA GLU A 37 -7.11 -10.16 -9.65
C GLU A 37 -5.96 -10.44 -8.68
N GLN A 38 -5.17 -9.41 -8.36
CA GLN A 38 -4.08 -9.53 -7.40
C GLN A 38 -4.59 -9.77 -5.98
N SER A 39 -5.70 -9.14 -5.56
CA SER A 39 -6.26 -9.29 -4.21
C SER A 39 -6.71 -10.70 -3.88
N ARG A 40 -7.05 -11.52 -4.88
CA ARG A 40 -7.39 -12.95 -4.70
C ARG A 40 -6.19 -13.83 -4.42
N LYS A 41 -4.99 -13.33 -4.73
CA LYS A 41 -3.72 -14.03 -4.57
C LYS A 41 -2.95 -13.55 -3.34
N THR A 42 -3.45 -12.54 -2.61
CA THR A 42 -2.77 -12.05 -1.42
C THR A 42 -2.86 -13.07 -0.29
N TYR A 43 -1.89 -13.01 0.61
CA TYR A 43 -1.88 -13.85 1.80
C TYR A 43 -3.12 -13.64 2.69
N ALA A 44 -3.55 -12.39 2.83
CA ALA A 44 -4.73 -12.01 3.58
C ALA A 44 -5.36 -10.73 3.02
N VAL A 45 -6.63 -10.51 3.35
CA VAL A 45 -7.34 -9.24 3.16
C VAL A 45 -7.82 -8.77 4.53
N ILE A 46 -7.43 -7.55 4.90
CA ILE A 46 -7.88 -6.92 6.14
C ILE A 46 -8.98 -5.93 5.77
N ALA A 47 -10.22 -6.26 6.08
CA ALA A 47 -11.34 -5.36 5.88
C ALA A 47 -11.34 -4.28 6.99
N THR A 48 -11.36 -3.01 6.58
CA THR A 48 -11.38 -1.86 7.49
C THR A 48 -12.71 -1.12 7.40
N ALA A 49 -12.92 -0.15 8.29
CA ALA A 49 -14.06 0.77 8.25
C ALA A 49 -13.75 2.07 7.46
N GLU A 50 -12.73 2.08 6.60
CA GLU A 50 -12.40 3.23 5.76
C GLU A 50 -13.56 3.51 4.79
N ARG A 51 -14.04 4.76 4.78
CA ARG A 51 -15.21 5.19 3.99
C ARG A 51 -14.82 5.97 2.75
N ARG A 52 -13.59 6.47 2.68
CA ARG A 52 -13.08 7.26 1.55
C ARG A 52 -12.88 6.33 0.32
N PRO A 53 -13.27 6.79 -0.89
CA PRO A 53 -13.10 6.00 -2.10
C PRO A 53 -11.61 5.79 -2.41
N TYR A 54 -11.30 4.67 -3.08
CA TYR A 54 -9.94 4.26 -3.44
C TYR A 54 -8.98 4.05 -2.23
N GLY A 55 -9.51 3.88 -1.01
CA GLY A 55 -8.72 3.59 0.19
C GLY A 55 -8.26 2.13 0.37
N CYS A 56 -8.20 1.35 -0.71
CA CYS A 56 -7.72 -0.03 -0.68
C CYS A 56 -6.26 -0.07 -1.13
N PHE A 57 -5.40 -0.75 -0.38
CA PHE A 57 -3.96 -0.80 -0.64
C PHE A 57 -3.44 -2.23 -0.63
N MET A 58 -2.41 -2.48 -1.43
CA MET A 58 -1.63 -3.72 -1.38
C MET A 58 -0.30 -3.46 -0.70
N ILE A 59 0.02 -4.29 0.29
CA ILE A 59 1.28 -4.20 1.03
C ILE A 59 2.04 -5.51 0.81
N THR A 60 3.25 -5.39 0.29
CA THR A 60 4.18 -6.50 0.15
C THR A 60 5.12 -6.51 1.33
N LYS A 61 5.09 -7.59 2.12
CA LYS A 61 6.00 -7.78 3.25
C LYS A 61 7.46 -7.81 2.76
N GLY A 62 8.31 -6.98 3.35
CA GLY A 62 9.76 -6.99 3.12
C GLY A 62 10.51 -8.01 3.98
N VAL A 63 11.84 -7.85 4.06
CA VAL A 63 12.72 -8.69 4.88
C VAL A 63 13.38 -7.84 5.96
N ILE A 64 13.50 -8.40 7.17
CA ILE A 64 14.28 -7.83 8.26
C ILE A 64 15.60 -8.62 8.35
N ALA A 65 16.72 -7.91 8.26
CA ALA A 65 18.06 -8.48 8.37
C ALA A 65 18.37 -8.93 9.81
N PRO A 66 19.40 -9.78 10.01
CA PRO A 66 19.82 -10.22 11.34
C PRO A 66 20.22 -9.09 12.30
N ASP A 67 20.60 -7.92 11.77
CA ASP A 67 20.92 -6.71 12.54
C ASP A 67 19.68 -5.90 12.96
N GLY A 68 18.48 -6.39 12.62
CA GLY A 68 17.20 -5.76 12.93
C GLY A 68 16.77 -4.68 11.94
N LYS A 69 17.54 -4.40 10.88
CA LYS A 69 17.20 -3.38 9.89
C LYS A 69 16.39 -3.94 8.72
N VAL A 70 15.63 -3.08 8.06
CA VAL A 70 14.92 -3.42 6.82
C VAL A 70 15.92 -3.60 5.68
N MET A 71 15.78 -4.69 4.91
CA MET A 71 16.54 -4.95 3.68
C MET A 71 15.91 -4.32 2.42
#